data_AF-F1A2Y0-F1
#
_entry.id   AF-F1A2Y0-F1
#
_cell.length_a   1.000
_cell.length_b   1.000
_cell.length_c   1.000
_cell.angle_alpha   90.00
_cell.angle_beta   90.00
_cell.angle_gamma   90.00
#
_symmetry.space_group_name_H-M   'P 1'
#
loop_
_entity.id
_entity.type
_entity.pdbx_description
1 polymer ?
#
loop_
_entity_poly.entity_id
_entity_poly.type
_entity_poly.pdbx_seq_one_letter_code
_entity_poly.pdbx_strand_id
1 'polypeptide(L)'
;MAKDDKKSNSKPQISELMKKLLEPQEVVISRYRDGEGIPRIEEFKEAVRRGFFLIKFPNTFGGSEIGVSLKGLPKEYTLNNLTSEWSPDGSTVKILGKVEFQSIPTRFRAQFRLSSLEGVGNLELL
;
A
#
# COMPACT_ATOMS: atom_id res chain seq x y z
N MET A 1 -48.37 12.02 9.84
CA MET A 1 -47.56 11.88 8.62
C MET A 1 -46.20 11.33 9.03
N ALA A 2 -45.98 10.03 8.80
CA ALA A 2 -44.69 9.40 9.03
C ALA A 2 -43.72 9.84 7.92
N LYS A 3 -42.53 10.33 8.29
CA LYS A 3 -41.41 10.49 7.37
C LYS A 3 -40.57 9.22 7.49
N ASP A 4 -40.71 8.33 6.51
CA ASP A 4 -39.79 7.22 6.30
C ASP A 4 -38.48 7.77 5.72
N ASP A 5 -37.54 8.13 6.59
CA ASP A 5 -36.15 8.33 6.23
C ASP A 5 -35.51 6.95 5.94
N LYS A 6 -35.66 6.48 4.70
CA LYS A 6 -34.87 5.35 4.18
C LYS A 6 -33.39 5.76 4.18
N LYS A 7 -32.67 5.43 5.26
CA LYS A 7 -31.21 5.31 5.24
C LYS A 7 -30.85 4.30 4.15
N SER A 8 -30.42 4.80 2.99
CA SER A 8 -29.83 3.99 1.94
C SER A 8 -28.60 3.30 2.52
N ASN A 9 -28.77 2.03 2.90
CA ASN A 9 -27.70 1.16 3.38
C ASN A 9 -26.91 0.60 2.18
N SER A 10 -26.47 1.48 1.28
CA SER A 10 -25.64 1.08 0.15
C SER A 10 -24.23 0.79 0.67
N LYS A 11 -23.92 -0.49 0.88
CA LYS A 11 -22.53 -0.94 1.00
C LYS A 11 -21.73 -0.32 -0.16
N PRO A 12 -20.52 0.22 0.07
CA PRO A 12 -19.73 0.78 -1.02
C PRO A 12 -19.59 -0.28 -2.11
N GLN A 13 -20.03 0.03 -3.33
CA GLN A 13 -19.87 -0.86 -4.47
C GLN A 13 -18.38 -0.95 -4.78
N ILE A 14 -17.77 -2.07 -4.40
CA ILE A 14 -16.37 -2.36 -4.69
C ILE A 14 -16.23 -2.58 -6.20
N SER A 15 -15.43 -1.75 -6.86
CA SER A 15 -15.14 -1.90 -8.29
C SER A 15 -14.39 -3.20 -8.58
N GLU A 16 -14.50 -3.74 -9.80
CA GLU A 16 -13.71 -4.91 -10.22
C GLU A 16 -12.21 -4.69 -10.07
N LEU A 17 -11.76 -3.45 -10.26
CA LEU A 17 -10.38 -3.06 -10.06
C LEU A 17 -9.97 -3.14 -8.59
N MET A 18 -10.82 -2.63 -7.69
CA MET A 18 -10.58 -2.77 -6.26
C MET A 18 -10.56 -4.23 -5.84
N LYS A 19 -11.44 -5.10 -6.37
CA LYS A 19 -11.39 -6.55 -6.11
C LYS A 19 -10.05 -7.17 -6.50
N LYS A 20 -9.48 -6.82 -7.65
CA LYS A 20 -8.14 -7.26 -8.05
C LYS A 20 -7.04 -6.77 -7.12
N LEU A 21 -7.17 -5.54 -6.61
CA LEU A 21 -6.21 -4.98 -5.66
C LEU A 21 -6.28 -5.63 -4.27
N LEU A 22 -7.38 -6.31 -3.93
CA LEU A 22 -7.51 -7.04 -2.66
C LEU A 22 -6.72 -8.35 -2.65
N GLU A 23 -6.41 -8.91 -3.81
CA GLU A 23 -5.66 -10.17 -3.94
C GLU A 23 -4.13 -9.92 -3.89
N PRO A 24 -3.36 -10.82 -3.24
CA PRO A 24 -1.90 -10.77 -3.27
C PRO A 24 -1.37 -10.82 -4.70
N GLN A 25 -0.58 -9.82 -5.06
CA GLN A 25 -0.01 -9.70 -6.41
C GLN A 25 1.31 -8.94 -6.38
N GLU A 26 1.97 -8.91 -7.53
CA GLU A 26 3.20 -8.14 -7.70
C GLU A 26 2.99 -6.65 -7.42
N VAL A 27 3.95 -6.06 -6.70
CA VAL A 27 4.02 -4.63 -6.42
C VAL A 27 5.46 -4.15 -6.54
N VAL A 28 5.63 -2.95 -7.07
CA VAL A 28 6.94 -2.38 -7.37
C VAL A 28 7.04 -0.95 -6.86
N ILE A 29 8.22 -0.57 -6.39
CA ILE A 29 8.55 0.83 -6.09
C ILE A 29 9.48 1.33 -7.20
N SER A 30 8.97 2.22 -8.04
CA SER A 30 9.68 2.67 -9.24
C SER A 30 10.62 3.87 -8.99
N ARG A 31 10.25 4.73 -8.03
CA ARG A 31 10.85 6.05 -7.83
C ARG A 31 12.30 6.05 -7.34
N TYR A 32 12.70 5.08 -6.52
CA TYR A 32 14.02 5.05 -5.88
C TYR A 32 15.00 4.19 -6.68
N ARG A 33 15.19 4.55 -7.95
CA ARG A 33 16.11 3.89 -8.88
C ARG A 33 16.91 4.93 -9.64
N ASP A 34 18.14 4.61 -10.01
CA ASP A 34 18.97 5.49 -10.84
C ASP A 34 18.60 5.37 -12.33
N GLY A 35 19.40 6.01 -13.20
CA GLY A 35 19.18 5.99 -14.65
C GLY A 35 19.34 4.61 -15.31
N GLU A 36 19.95 3.65 -14.61
CA GLU A 36 20.14 2.27 -15.07
C GLU A 36 19.11 1.30 -14.45
N GLY A 37 18.21 1.82 -13.60
CA GLY A 37 17.20 1.02 -12.92
C GLY A 37 17.67 0.35 -11.62
N ILE A 38 18.90 0.65 -11.17
CA ILE A 38 19.47 0.09 -9.95
C ILE A 38 18.80 0.74 -8.73
N PRO A 39 18.30 -0.05 -7.76
CA PRO A 39 17.70 0.47 -6.55
C PRO A 39 18.61 1.36 -5.69
N ARG A 40 18.11 2.55 -5.35
CA ARG A 40 18.70 3.51 -4.40
C ARG A 40 18.09 3.30 -3.02
N ILE A 41 18.56 2.28 -2.31
CA ILE A 41 17.95 1.78 -1.06
C ILE A 41 17.88 2.83 0.04
N GLU A 42 18.91 3.66 0.17
CA GLU A 42 18.95 4.70 1.21
C GLU A 42 17.88 5.78 0.99
N GLU A 43 17.55 6.11 -0.27
CA GLU A 43 16.44 7.02 -0.58
C GLU A 43 15.09 6.42 -0.23
N PHE A 44 14.91 5.12 -0.49
CA PHE A 44 13.70 4.40 -0.08
C PHE A 44 13.56 4.34 1.44
N LYS A 45 14.64 4.00 2.18
CA LYS A 45 14.65 4.02 3.65
C LYS A 45 14.27 5.39 4.20
N GLU A 46 14.82 6.45 3.62
CA GLU A 46 14.50 7.83 4.00
C GLU A 46 13.02 8.16 3.75
N ALA A 47 12.43 7.69 2.65
CA ALA A 47 11.01 7.87 2.38
C ALA A 47 10.11 7.11 3.38
N VAL A 48 10.48 5.87 3.72
CA VAL A 48 9.83 5.08 4.78
C VAL A 48 9.91 5.84 6.11
N ARG A 49 11.08 6.40 6.46
CA ARG A 49 11.26 7.21 7.67
C ARG A 49 10.40 8.48 7.68
N ARG A 50 10.25 9.14 6.52
CA ARG A 50 9.33 10.29 6.35
C ARG A 50 7.86 9.89 6.45
N GLY A 51 7.56 8.61 6.23
CA GLY A 51 6.26 8.00 6.40
C GLY A 51 5.36 8.06 5.17
N PHE A 52 5.94 8.24 3.98
CA PHE A 52 5.18 8.25 2.72
C PHE A 52 6.03 7.81 1.54
N PHE A 53 5.47 6.98 0.65
CA PHE A 53 6.08 6.58 -0.61
C PHE A 53 5.02 6.15 -1.63
N LEU A 54 5.45 5.92 -2.87
CA LEU A 54 4.58 5.51 -3.97
C LEU A 54 4.84 4.05 -4.33
N ILE A 55 3.78 3.31 -4.62
CA ILE A 55 3.82 1.93 -5.15
C ILE A 55 3.13 1.87 -6.50
N LYS A 56 3.41 0.81 -7.25
CA LYS A 56 2.71 0.46 -8.48
C LYS A 56 2.35 -1.02 -8.47
N PHE A 57 1.13 -1.34 -8.88
CA PHE A 57 0.71 -2.69 -9.24
C PHE A 57 0.88 -2.86 -10.76
N PRO A 58 2.02 -3.41 -11.23
CA PRO A 58 2.41 -3.34 -12.65
C PRO A 58 1.41 -4.03 -13.57
N ASN A 59 0.73 -5.06 -13.07
CA ASN A 59 -0.24 -5.86 -13.82
C ASN A 59 -1.68 -5.32 -13.74
N THR A 60 -1.92 -4.29 -12.92
CA THR A 60 -3.28 -3.85 -12.57
C THR A 60 -3.57 -2.39 -12.90
N PHE A 61 -2.54 -1.60 -13.26
CA PHE A 61 -2.70 -0.21 -13.68
C PHE A 61 -1.68 0.15 -14.75
N GLY A 62 -2.13 0.75 -15.85
CA GLY A 62 -1.32 1.17 -17.01
C GLY A 62 -0.29 2.29 -16.75
N GLY A 63 0.36 2.28 -15.58
CA GLY A 63 1.38 3.27 -15.21
C GLY A 63 1.14 3.96 -13.87
N SER A 64 -0.09 3.95 -13.34
CA SER A 64 -0.46 4.77 -12.19
C SER A 64 0.18 4.30 -10.88
N GLU A 65 0.74 5.25 -10.14
CA GLU A 65 1.28 5.02 -8.80
C GLU A 65 0.23 5.37 -7.73
N ILE A 66 0.27 4.63 -6.62
CA ILE A 66 -0.62 4.81 -5.47
C ILE A 66 0.23 5.26 -4.27
N GLY A 67 -0.21 6.32 -3.58
CA GLY A 67 0.45 6.81 -2.39
C GLY A 67 0.13 5.99 -1.15
N VAL A 68 1.17 5.56 -0.43
CA VAL A 68 1.09 4.81 0.81
C VAL A 68 1.55 5.71 1.96
N SER A 69 0.66 5.98 2.92
CA SER A 69 0.99 6.70 4.16
C SER A 69 1.28 5.72 5.29
N LEU A 70 2.46 5.81 5.89
CA LEU A 70 2.81 5.05 7.10
C LEU A 70 2.38 5.74 8.39
N LYS A 71 1.73 6.91 8.27
CA LYS A 71 1.18 7.69 9.39
C LYS A 71 -0.33 7.54 9.43
N GLY A 72 -0.87 7.56 10.65
CA GLY A 72 -2.32 7.59 10.88
C GLY A 72 -3.03 6.25 10.63
N LEU A 73 -2.29 5.14 10.54
CA LEU A 73 -2.87 3.80 10.59
C LEU A 73 -3.17 3.45 12.06
N PRO A 74 -4.40 3.07 12.43
CA PRO A 74 -4.73 2.69 13.80
C PRO A 74 -3.87 1.50 14.29
N LYS A 75 -3.60 1.43 15.60
CA LYS A 75 -2.63 0.48 16.19
C LYS A 75 -3.00 -0.98 15.93
N GLU A 76 -4.29 -1.29 15.95
CA GLU A 76 -4.84 -2.62 15.65
C GLU A 76 -4.52 -3.09 14.22
N TYR A 77 -4.15 -2.16 13.33
CA TYR A 77 -3.79 -2.45 11.95
C TYR A 77 -2.27 -2.40 11.68
N THR A 78 -1.44 -2.29 12.71
CA THR A 78 0.04 -2.23 12.62
C THR A 78 0.72 -3.55 13.01
N LEU A 79 2.02 -3.69 12.73
CA LEU A 79 2.88 -4.79 13.19
C LEU A 79 3.49 -4.41 14.55
N ASN A 80 2.89 -4.80 15.67
CA ASN A 80 3.42 -4.45 17.01
C ASN A 80 3.64 -2.92 17.21
N ASN A 81 2.71 -2.08 16.73
CA ASN A 81 2.83 -0.61 16.66
C ASN A 81 3.82 -0.07 15.61
N LEU A 82 4.28 -0.91 14.68
CA LEU A 82 5.16 -0.53 13.57
C LEU A 82 4.45 -0.64 12.22
N THR A 83 4.79 0.26 11.32
CA THR A 83 4.34 0.23 9.92
C THR A 83 5.39 -0.32 8.96
N SER A 84 6.59 -0.62 9.47
CA SER A 84 7.66 -1.27 8.73
C SER A 84 8.45 -2.24 9.63
N GLU A 85 8.73 -3.44 9.15
CA GLU A 85 9.60 -4.44 9.79
C GLU A 85 10.69 -4.83 8.80
N TRP A 86 11.95 -4.52 9.13
CA TRP A 86 13.12 -4.82 8.30
C TRP A 86 13.70 -6.16 8.71
N SER A 87 14.07 -7.00 7.74
CA SER A 87 14.70 -8.28 8.07
C SER A 87 16.11 -8.07 8.66
N PRO A 88 16.57 -8.96 9.56
CA PRO A 88 17.89 -8.82 10.21
C PRO A 88 19.08 -8.80 9.25
N ASP A 89 18.95 -9.49 8.13
CA ASP A 89 19.94 -9.54 7.04
C ASP A 89 19.85 -8.32 6.09
N GLY A 90 18.88 -7.43 6.31
CA GLY A 90 18.64 -6.26 5.46
C GLY A 90 18.19 -6.60 4.04
N SER A 91 17.75 -7.84 3.75
CA SER A 91 17.36 -8.25 2.39
C SER A 91 15.94 -7.86 2.03
N THR A 92 15.06 -7.71 3.02
CA THR A 92 13.62 -7.47 2.83
C THR A 92 13.05 -6.47 3.83
N VAL A 93 11.89 -5.93 3.49
CA VAL A 93 11.07 -5.13 4.40
C VAL A 93 9.59 -5.48 4.22
N LYS A 94 8.89 -5.68 5.34
CA LYS A 94 7.42 -5.73 5.37
C LYS A 94 6.89 -4.34 5.67
N ILE A 95 5.86 -3.91 4.95
CA ILE A 95 5.24 -2.59 5.10
C ILE A 95 3.74 -2.75 5.30
N LEU A 96 3.21 -2.01 6.27
CA LEU A 96 1.78 -1.71 6.42
C LEU A 96 1.56 -0.21 6.31
N GLY A 97 0.62 0.22 5.49
CA GLY A 97 0.32 1.65 5.33
C GLY A 97 -1.15 1.90 5.02
N LYS A 98 -1.60 3.12 5.28
CA LYS A 98 -2.91 3.61 4.86
C LYS A 98 -2.87 3.96 3.38
N VAL A 99 -3.86 3.48 2.65
CA VAL A 99 -4.14 3.86 1.26
C VAL A 99 -5.62 4.21 1.19
N GLU A 100 -5.96 5.29 0.49
CA GLU A 100 -7.33 5.55 0.09
C GLU A 100 -7.42 5.30 -1.42
N PHE A 101 -8.23 4.32 -1.82
CA PHE A 101 -8.40 3.95 -3.20
C PHE A 101 -9.86 4.09 -3.58
N GLN A 102 -10.18 4.94 -4.58
CA GLN A 102 -11.55 5.24 -4.99
C GLN A 102 -12.45 5.66 -3.81
N SER A 103 -11.93 6.50 -2.91
CA SER A 103 -12.60 6.95 -1.68
C SER A 103 -12.94 5.84 -0.68
N ILE A 104 -12.36 4.64 -0.85
CA ILE A 104 -12.44 3.55 0.12
C ILE A 104 -11.15 3.55 0.95
N PRO A 105 -11.24 3.72 2.28
CA PRO A 105 -10.08 3.59 3.16
C PRO A 105 -9.64 2.13 3.21
N THR A 106 -8.34 1.91 3.02
CA THR A 106 -7.73 0.58 2.98
C THR A 106 -6.41 0.58 3.72
N ARG A 107 -5.97 -0.61 4.10
CA ARG A 107 -4.58 -0.90 4.46
C ARG A 107 -3.89 -1.54 3.29
N PHE A 108 -2.76 -0.96 2.89
CA PHE A 108 -1.79 -1.64 2.05
C PHE A 108 -0.90 -2.53 2.91
N ARG A 109 -0.66 -3.75 2.45
CA ARG A 109 0.28 -4.70 3.02
C ARG A 109 1.18 -5.23 1.93
N ALA A 110 2.49 -5.22 2.15
CA ALA A 110 3.44 -5.83 1.22
C ALA A 110 4.73 -6.27 1.91
N GLN A 111 5.46 -7.14 1.22
CA GLN A 111 6.85 -7.45 1.49
C GLN A 111 7.69 -7.20 0.24
N PHE A 112 8.74 -6.39 0.36
CA PHE A 112 9.65 -6.05 -0.73
C PHE A 112 11.03 -6.69 -0.52
N ARG A 113 11.65 -7.13 -1.62
CA ARG A 113 13.09 -7.39 -1.69
C ARG A 113 13.81 -6.06 -1.90
N LEU A 114 14.79 -5.74 -1.07
CA LEU A 114 15.51 -4.47 -1.21
C LEU A 114 16.35 -4.44 -2.49
N SER A 115 17.00 -5.55 -2.86
CA SER A 115 17.84 -5.64 -4.06
C SER A 115 17.13 -5.31 -5.36
N SER A 116 15.80 -5.43 -5.42
CA SER A 116 15.02 -5.12 -6.61
C SER A 116 13.90 -4.11 -6.37
N LEU A 117 13.56 -3.72 -5.14
CA LEU A 117 12.37 -2.92 -4.81
C LEU A 117 11.06 -3.45 -5.40
N GLU A 118 10.99 -4.77 -5.57
CA GLU A 118 9.81 -5.51 -5.99
C GLU A 118 9.37 -6.44 -4.88
N GLY A 119 8.08 -6.76 -4.87
CA GLY A 119 7.48 -7.50 -3.80
C GLY A 119 6.14 -8.09 -4.17
N VAL A 120 5.51 -8.66 -3.15
CA VAL A 120 4.11 -9.10 -3.20
C VAL A 120 3.33 -8.30 -2.17
N GLY A 121 2.18 -7.79 -2.59
CA GLY A 121 1.30 -7.01 -1.73
C GLY A 121 -0.12 -6.90 -2.27
N ASN A 122 -0.98 -6.33 -1.44
CA ASN A 122 -2.39 -6.13 -1.71
C ASN A 122 -2.96 -5.01 -0.82
N LEU A 123 -4.18 -4.60 -1.14
CA LEU A 123 -5.03 -3.79 -0.27
C LEU A 123 -5.91 -4.68 0.60
N GLU A 124 -6.30 -4.16 1.75
CA GLU A 124 -7.23 -4.78 2.67
C GLU A 124 -8.23 -3.71 3.11
N LEU A 125 -9.52 -4.05 3.14
CA LEU A 125 -10.56 -3.14 3.62
C LEU A 125 -10.40 -2.91 5.14
N LEU A 126 -10.57 -1.67 5.59
CA LEU A 126 -10.52 -1.28 6.99
C LEU A 126 -11.90 -1.29 7.65
#